data_AF-A0A941MWA5-F1
#
_entry.id   AF-A0A941MWA5-F1
#
_cell.length_a   1.000
_cell.length_b   1.000
_cell.length_c   1.000
_cell.angle_alpha   90.00
_cell.angle_beta   90.00
_cell.angle_gamma   90.00
#
_symmetry.space_group_name_H-M   'P 1'
#
loop_
_entity.id
_entity.type
_entity.pdbx_description
1 polymer ?
#
loop_
_entity_poly.entity_id
_entity_poly.type
_entity_poly.pdbx_seq_one_letter_code
_entity_poly.pdbx_strand_id
1 'polypeptide(L)'
;MPRFSVLGRTGAASAFVCCAVLLSGLILTGTASAQGNKAKKGTAEEKKTGTIAKVEKKGKTAQITIEDGDGEKYDVQVTTKTNFVVHGVGDVSYFRHGAMFVSADNVLRNPANNYLSAKKFKIFLGGKGPGDAMEADPVNPDVYKIAGAVIDADDNGITVEAEGTHYQIAFEGESPAVTFESTEPEHAVVGSTVEVEGVTKAGKFHPNSISVTLDKPLSANDAFASGDKKAPKSKAKTAKKTPTKADRGGDKPTEDGGENAKTNSADPFNVLGGGEGGDSKKDSKKGDKAKSTPKKKKTDGDSDMN
;
A
#
# COMPACT_ATOMS: atom_id res chain seq x y z
N MET A 1 28.58 7.73 -56.30
CA MET A 1 29.71 6.87 -55.86
C MET A 1 29.15 5.65 -55.15
N PRO A 2 29.57 4.44 -55.51
CA PRO A 2 28.99 3.17 -55.04
C PRO A 2 29.68 2.69 -53.76
N ARG A 3 29.03 1.80 -52.99
CA ARG A 3 29.69 0.63 -52.35
C ARG A 3 28.71 -0.33 -51.67
N PHE A 4 28.63 -1.52 -52.25
CA PHE A 4 28.69 -2.86 -51.66
C PHE A 4 27.74 -3.27 -50.52
N SER A 5 26.81 -4.17 -50.90
CA SER A 5 26.68 -5.57 -50.45
C SER A 5 27.29 -5.97 -49.10
N VAL A 6 26.55 -6.77 -48.30
CA VAL A 6 27.00 -8.10 -47.84
C VAL A 6 25.78 -8.96 -47.41
N LEU A 7 25.87 -10.21 -47.86
CA LEU A 7 24.99 -11.38 -47.71
C LEU A 7 25.53 -12.25 -46.56
N GLY A 8 24.70 -13.00 -45.85
CA GLY A 8 25.16 -14.15 -45.04
C GLY A 8 24.08 -14.70 -44.09
N ARG A 9 23.23 -15.65 -44.50
CA ARG A 9 23.40 -17.13 -44.53
C ARG A 9 23.53 -17.82 -43.16
N THR A 10 22.57 -18.74 -42.93
CA THR A 10 22.69 -20.13 -42.36
C THR A 10 23.38 -20.28 -41.01
N GLY A 11 22.80 -20.87 -39.97
CA GLY A 11 22.08 -22.15 -39.90
C GLY A 11 22.91 -23.12 -39.05
N ALA A 12 22.30 -23.80 -38.07
CA ALA A 12 22.76 -25.08 -37.52
C ALA A 12 21.75 -25.61 -36.49
N ALA A 13 21.02 -26.65 -36.89
CA ALA A 13 20.35 -27.56 -35.97
C ALA A 13 21.41 -28.52 -35.41
N SER A 14 21.40 -28.74 -34.09
CA SER A 14 22.20 -29.79 -33.45
C SER A 14 21.28 -30.72 -32.69
N ALA A 15 21.06 -31.89 -33.28
CA ALA A 15 20.53 -33.09 -32.64
C ALA A 15 21.71 -33.98 -32.25
N PHE A 16 21.76 -34.44 -31.00
CA PHE A 16 22.59 -35.58 -30.58
C PHE A 16 21.80 -36.35 -29.51
N VAL A 17 21.21 -37.49 -29.88
CA VAL A 17 21.73 -38.87 -29.83
C VAL A 17 21.42 -39.54 -28.47
N CYS A 18 20.43 -40.43 -28.54
CA CYS A 18 20.18 -41.51 -27.58
C CYS A 18 21.36 -42.48 -27.56
N CYS A 19 21.78 -42.89 -26.37
CA CYS A 19 22.44 -44.17 -26.15
C CYS A 19 21.78 -44.87 -24.96
N ALA A 20 20.98 -45.87 -25.27
CA ALA A 20 20.51 -46.87 -24.33
C ALA A 20 21.46 -48.08 -24.43
N VAL A 21 21.99 -48.54 -23.30
CA VAL A 21 22.51 -49.91 -23.15
C VAL A 21 22.05 -50.45 -21.79
N LEU A 22 21.26 -51.51 -21.88
CA LEU A 22 20.89 -52.44 -20.82
C LEU A 22 22.09 -53.33 -20.47
N LEU A 23 22.29 -53.66 -19.19
CA LEU A 23 22.48 -55.06 -18.78
C LEU A 23 22.36 -55.28 -17.26
N SER A 24 21.68 -56.38 -16.95
CA SER A 24 21.25 -56.88 -15.64
C SER A 24 22.36 -57.49 -14.79
N GLY A 25 22.19 -57.54 -13.46
CA GLY A 25 23.04 -58.35 -12.58
C GLY A 25 22.73 -58.21 -11.08
N LEU A 26 22.02 -59.19 -10.56
CA LEU A 26 21.50 -59.44 -9.20
C LEU A 26 22.58 -59.69 -8.13
N ILE A 27 22.52 -59.07 -6.93
CA ILE A 27 22.85 -59.68 -5.61
C ILE A 27 22.05 -58.99 -4.47
N LEU A 28 21.32 -59.79 -3.69
CA LEU A 28 20.68 -59.46 -2.41
C LEU A 28 21.73 -59.38 -1.28
N THR A 29 21.64 -58.40 -0.39
CA THR A 29 21.85 -58.57 1.07
C THR A 29 21.46 -57.30 1.83
N GLY A 30 20.68 -57.49 2.89
CA GLY A 30 20.05 -56.41 3.65
C GLY A 30 21.05 -55.52 4.36
N THR A 31 20.85 -54.22 4.23
CA THR A 31 21.35 -53.21 5.16
C THR A 31 20.16 -52.43 5.66
N ALA A 32 20.09 -52.30 6.99
CA ALA A 32 19.04 -51.59 7.69
C ALA A 32 18.86 -50.20 7.07
N SER A 33 17.63 -49.90 6.65
CA SER A 33 17.20 -48.56 6.27
C SER A 33 17.17 -47.69 7.52
N ALA A 34 18.34 -47.20 7.92
CA ALA A 34 18.41 -45.90 8.56
C ALA A 34 17.88 -44.91 7.51
N GLN A 35 16.61 -44.51 7.64
CA GLN A 35 16.09 -43.31 7.03
C GLN A 35 16.90 -42.14 7.59
N GLY A 36 18.09 -41.95 7.02
CA GLY A 36 18.80 -40.70 7.10
C GLY A 36 17.88 -39.68 6.47
N ASN A 37 17.21 -38.89 7.32
CA ASN A 37 16.69 -37.59 6.93
C ASN A 37 17.85 -36.89 6.22
N LYS A 38 17.84 -36.92 4.88
CA LYS A 38 18.69 -36.05 4.08
C LYS A 38 18.27 -34.65 4.48
N ALA A 39 19.01 -34.07 5.42
CA ALA A 39 18.90 -32.70 5.81
C ALA A 39 18.93 -31.90 4.51
N LYS A 40 17.76 -31.39 4.14
CA LYS A 40 17.57 -30.58 2.95
C LYS A 40 18.50 -29.40 3.15
N LYS A 41 19.67 -29.43 2.49
CA LYS A 41 20.73 -28.42 2.62
C LYS A 41 20.05 -27.07 2.44
N GLY A 42 19.85 -26.35 3.54
CA GLY A 42 19.15 -25.08 3.55
C GLY A 42 19.85 -24.16 2.58
N THR A 43 19.13 -23.67 1.59
CA THR A 43 19.62 -22.56 0.78
C THR A 43 19.86 -21.41 1.76
N ALA A 44 21.11 -20.96 1.87
CA ALA A 44 21.46 -19.88 2.78
C ALA A 44 20.62 -18.64 2.41
N GLU A 45 19.89 -18.12 3.39
CA GLU A 45 19.23 -16.83 3.28
C GLU A 45 20.32 -15.75 3.24
N GLU A 46 20.23 -14.88 2.25
CA GLU A 46 21.17 -13.80 2.01
C GLU A 46 20.42 -12.48 2.24
N LYS A 47 20.97 -11.62 3.09
CA LYS A 47 20.45 -10.29 3.40
C LYS A 47 21.37 -9.24 2.78
N LYS A 48 20.80 -8.33 2.00
CA LYS A 48 21.47 -7.16 1.43
C LYS A 48 20.85 -5.89 1.98
N THR A 49 21.67 -4.87 2.21
CA THR A 49 21.21 -3.55 2.66
C THR A 49 21.71 -2.48 1.69
N GLY A 50 21.01 -1.35 1.62
CA GLY A 50 21.38 -0.24 0.75
C GLY A 50 20.43 0.94 0.85
N THR A 51 20.49 1.83 -0.13
CA THR A 51 19.58 2.98 -0.27
C THR A 51 18.88 2.95 -1.63
N ILE A 52 17.65 3.46 -1.69
CA ILE A 52 16.88 3.49 -2.93
C ILE A 52 17.43 4.59 -3.85
N ALA A 53 18.00 4.23 -4.98
CA ALA A 53 18.47 5.18 -5.99
C ALA A 53 17.35 5.59 -6.97
N LYS A 54 16.45 4.66 -7.31
CA LYS A 54 15.35 4.91 -8.27
C LYS A 54 14.20 3.93 -8.05
N VAL A 55 12.97 4.40 -8.24
CA VAL A 55 11.75 3.57 -8.26
C VAL A 55 11.01 3.79 -9.58
N GLU A 56 10.76 2.72 -10.34
CA GLU A 56 10.06 2.77 -11.63
C GLU A 56 8.91 1.75 -11.67
N LYS A 57 7.66 2.25 -11.79
CA LYS A 57 6.46 1.40 -11.89
C LYS A 57 6.23 0.97 -13.34
N LYS A 58 6.26 -0.35 -13.59
CA LYS A 58 6.01 -0.98 -14.90
C LYS A 58 4.79 -1.90 -14.79
N GLY A 59 3.60 -1.33 -15.00
CA GLY A 59 2.34 -2.06 -14.89
C GLY A 59 2.05 -2.53 -13.46
N LYS A 60 1.91 -3.85 -13.26
CA LYS A 60 1.70 -4.48 -11.94
C LYS A 60 3.00 -4.76 -11.18
N THR A 61 4.15 -4.49 -11.79
CA THR A 61 5.47 -4.70 -11.19
C THR A 61 6.16 -3.37 -10.98
N ALA A 62 7.01 -3.27 -9.96
CA ALA A 62 7.90 -2.13 -9.77
C ALA A 62 9.35 -2.61 -9.90
N GLN A 63 10.21 -1.77 -10.48
CA GLN A 63 11.65 -1.97 -10.51
C GLN A 63 12.27 -0.95 -9.56
N ILE A 64 12.99 -1.42 -8.54
CA ILE A 64 13.68 -0.60 -7.56
C ILE A 64 15.18 -0.77 -7.81
N THR A 65 15.89 0.32 -8.07
CA THR A 65 17.35 0.32 -8.14
C THR A 65 17.88 0.67 -6.76
N ILE A 66 18.70 -0.22 -6.20
CA ILE A 66 19.30 -0.09 -4.88
C ILE A 66 20.79 0.17 -5.05
N GLU A 67 21.31 1.15 -4.31
CA GLU A 67 22.74 1.46 -4.18
C GLU A 67 23.21 0.94 -2.82
N ASP A 68 24.16 0.00 -2.81
CA ASP A 68 24.72 -0.55 -1.58
C ASP A 68 25.77 0.39 -0.94
N GLY A 69 26.36 -0.04 0.17
CA GLY A 69 27.40 0.72 0.88
C GLY A 69 28.70 0.89 0.09
N ASP A 70 28.95 0.06 -0.92
CA ASP A 70 30.11 0.13 -1.80
C ASP A 70 29.85 1.01 -3.05
N GLY A 71 28.61 1.51 -3.20
CA GLY A 71 28.15 2.30 -4.33
C GLY A 71 27.78 1.47 -5.56
N GLU A 72 27.75 0.14 -5.46
CA GLU A 72 27.26 -0.72 -6.53
C GLU A 72 25.74 -0.65 -6.62
N LYS A 73 25.25 -0.62 -7.86
CA LYS A 73 23.82 -0.52 -8.15
C LYS A 73 23.30 -1.84 -8.66
N TYR A 74 22.22 -2.33 -8.06
CA TYR A 74 21.51 -3.50 -8.54
C TYR A 74 20.00 -3.26 -8.58
N ASP A 75 19.36 -3.86 -9.57
CA ASP A 75 17.92 -3.74 -9.78
C ASP A 75 17.18 -4.91 -9.14
N VAL A 76 16.14 -4.58 -8.39
CA VAL A 76 15.25 -5.53 -7.73
C VAL A 76 13.85 -5.37 -8.31
N GLN A 77 13.33 -6.46 -8.90
CA GLN A 77 11.96 -6.48 -9.40
C GLN A 77 11.00 -6.85 -8.27
N VAL A 78 10.12 -5.92 -7.92
CA VAL A 78 9.01 -6.13 -6.99
C VAL A 78 7.82 -6.70 -7.74
N THR A 79 7.42 -7.91 -7.37
CA THR A 79 6.26 -8.60 -7.92
C THR A 79 5.19 -8.78 -6.85
N THR A 80 3.98 -9.20 -7.22
CA THR A 80 2.91 -9.51 -6.26
C THR A 80 3.23 -10.67 -5.31
N LYS A 81 4.29 -11.45 -5.59
CA LYS A 81 4.78 -12.53 -4.72
C LYS A 81 5.86 -12.08 -3.76
N THR A 82 6.46 -10.91 -4.00
CA THR A 82 7.50 -10.34 -3.16
C THR A 82 6.82 -9.70 -1.95
N ASN A 83 7.26 -10.04 -0.74
CA ASN A 83 6.81 -9.33 0.45
C ASN A 83 7.46 -7.95 0.46
N PHE A 84 6.73 -6.93 0.04
CA PHE A 84 7.22 -5.56 -0.03
C PHE A 84 6.53 -4.74 1.05
N VAL A 85 7.33 -4.08 1.90
CA VAL A 85 6.83 -3.28 3.01
C VAL A 85 7.63 -1.99 3.11
N VAL A 86 6.94 -0.86 3.23
CA VAL A 86 7.53 0.45 3.55
C VAL A 86 7.10 0.84 4.95
N HIS A 87 8.06 1.09 5.82
CA HIS A 87 7.87 1.61 7.16
C HIS A 87 8.25 3.08 7.20
N GLY A 88 7.48 3.87 7.96
CA GLY A 88 7.83 5.26 8.19
C GLY A 88 7.06 5.87 9.35
N VAL A 89 7.44 7.10 9.67
CA VAL A 89 6.71 7.95 10.62
C VAL A 89 5.64 8.71 9.84
N GLY A 90 4.41 8.69 10.36
CA GLY A 90 3.28 9.43 9.81
C GLY A 90 2.86 10.58 10.72
N ASP A 91 1.78 11.25 10.35
CA ASP A 91 1.14 12.28 11.15
C ASP A 91 -0.33 11.92 11.46
N VAL A 92 -1.01 12.75 12.24
CA VAL A 92 -2.44 12.55 12.58
C VAL A 92 -3.36 12.73 11.37
N SER A 93 -2.89 13.31 10.27
CA SER A 93 -3.74 13.59 9.12
C SER A 93 -4.17 12.31 8.40
N TYR A 94 -3.43 11.21 8.57
CA TYR A 94 -3.83 9.90 8.03
C TYR A 94 -5.19 9.44 8.52
N PHE A 95 -5.54 9.69 9.79
CA PHE A 95 -6.84 9.27 10.33
C PHE A 95 -8.03 9.93 9.62
N ARG A 96 -7.80 11.07 8.96
CA ARG A 96 -8.85 11.81 8.23
C ARG A 96 -9.07 11.27 6.82
N HIS A 97 -8.19 10.40 6.34
CA HIS A 97 -8.44 9.66 5.11
C HIS A 97 -9.30 8.45 5.46
N GLY A 98 -10.51 8.39 4.90
CA GLY A 98 -11.39 7.24 5.11
C GLY A 98 -10.79 5.94 4.56
N ALA A 99 -11.30 4.80 5.03
CA ALA A 99 -10.91 3.46 4.57
C ALA A 99 -9.45 3.07 4.86
N MET A 100 -8.89 3.59 5.96
CA MET A 100 -7.59 3.15 6.48
C MET A 100 -7.75 2.07 7.54
N PHE A 101 -6.82 1.13 7.60
CA PHE A 101 -6.71 0.20 8.72
C PHE A 101 -5.70 0.74 9.73
N VAL A 102 -6.04 0.66 11.01
CA VAL A 102 -5.18 1.06 12.12
C VAL A 102 -5.03 -0.11 13.09
N SER A 103 -3.85 -0.21 13.70
CA SER A 103 -3.61 -1.01 14.90
C SER A 103 -3.08 -0.10 15.99
N ALA A 104 -3.61 -0.24 17.19
CA ALA A 104 -3.09 0.37 18.39
C ALA A 104 -2.77 -0.74 19.39
N ASP A 105 -1.52 -0.79 19.82
CA ASP A 105 -1.09 -1.64 20.93
C ASP A 105 -1.13 -0.80 22.22
N ASN A 106 -1.36 -1.45 23.36
CA ASN A 106 -1.43 -0.81 24.68
C ASN A 106 -2.56 0.22 24.80
N VAL A 107 -3.74 -0.10 24.27
CA VAL A 107 -4.95 0.72 24.46
C VAL A 107 -5.45 0.54 25.88
N LEU A 108 -5.43 1.62 26.66
CA LEU A 108 -5.90 1.60 28.04
C LEU A 108 -7.42 1.74 28.06
N ARG A 109 -8.09 0.84 28.76
CA ARG A 109 -9.53 0.93 29.07
C ARG A 109 -9.70 1.51 30.46
N ASN A 110 -10.43 2.62 30.56
CA ASN A 110 -10.83 3.14 31.86
C ASN A 110 -12.04 2.35 32.38
N PRO A 111 -11.92 1.62 33.50
CA PRO A 111 -12.99 0.76 34.00
C PRO A 111 -14.23 1.54 34.49
N ALA A 112 -14.09 2.84 34.80
CA ALA A 112 -15.20 3.65 35.30
C ALA A 112 -16.21 4.02 34.22
N ASN A 113 -15.76 4.20 32.97
CA ASN A 113 -16.58 4.70 31.87
C ASN A 113 -16.40 3.93 30.55
N ASN A 114 -15.58 2.86 30.55
CA ASN A 114 -15.20 2.07 29.38
C ASN A 114 -14.55 2.88 28.24
N TYR A 115 -13.98 4.04 28.57
CA TYR A 115 -13.32 4.86 27.57
C TYR A 115 -11.95 4.28 27.20
N LEU A 116 -11.62 4.27 25.91
CA LEU A 116 -10.36 3.76 25.40
C LEU A 116 -9.42 4.92 25.09
N SER A 117 -8.14 4.79 25.45
CA SER A 117 -7.12 5.77 25.10
C SER A 117 -5.84 5.08 24.64
N ALA A 118 -5.22 5.63 23.59
CA ALA A 118 -3.94 5.12 23.10
C ALA A 118 -2.99 6.26 22.71
N LYS A 119 -1.70 6.00 22.85
CA LYS A 119 -0.62 6.93 22.51
C LYS A 119 0.05 6.62 21.17
N LYS A 120 0.07 5.35 20.77
CA LYS A 120 0.82 4.86 19.60
C LYS A 120 -0.12 4.17 18.64
N PHE A 121 -0.04 4.54 17.38
CA PHE A 121 -0.84 3.96 16.31
C PHE A 121 0.08 3.52 15.18
N LYS A 122 -0.21 2.35 14.63
CA LYS A 122 0.35 1.86 13.38
C LYS A 122 -0.75 1.86 12.33
N ILE A 123 -0.51 2.58 11.24
CA ILE A 123 -1.44 2.74 10.13
C ILE A 123 -1.02 1.81 9.00
N PHE A 124 -1.97 1.14 8.36
CA PHE A 124 -1.70 0.23 7.25
C PHE A 124 -2.23 0.85 5.95
N LEU A 125 -1.30 1.09 5.04
CA LEU A 125 -1.53 1.61 3.70
C LEU A 125 -1.51 0.45 2.70
N GLY A 126 -2.48 0.45 1.78
CA GLY A 126 -2.71 -0.64 0.84
C GLY A 126 -3.66 -1.70 1.41
N GLY A 127 -4.26 -2.49 0.51
CA GLY A 127 -5.40 -3.37 0.82
C GLY A 127 -5.15 -4.58 1.74
N LYS A 128 -4.06 -4.57 2.53
CA LYS A 128 -3.73 -5.64 3.46
C LYS A 128 -3.44 -5.04 4.84
N GLY A 129 -4.51 -4.63 5.52
CA GLY A 129 -4.46 -4.32 6.95
C GLY A 129 -4.38 -5.60 7.81
N PRO A 130 -4.12 -5.45 9.12
CA PRO A 130 -4.40 -6.52 10.08
C PRO A 130 -5.88 -6.90 9.99
N GLY A 131 -6.19 -8.16 10.32
CA GLY A 131 -7.59 -8.54 10.53
C GLY A 131 -8.16 -7.76 11.71
N ASP A 132 -9.45 -7.46 11.66
CA ASP A 132 -10.15 -6.81 12.75
C ASP A 132 -10.00 -7.64 14.03
N ALA A 133 -9.58 -7.00 15.13
CA ALA A 133 -9.31 -7.67 16.39
C ALA A 133 -9.46 -6.73 17.58
N MET A 134 -10.04 -7.24 18.66
CA MET A 134 -10.08 -6.60 19.98
C MET A 134 -9.61 -7.60 21.04
N GLU A 135 -8.32 -7.57 21.38
CA GLU A 135 -7.70 -8.55 22.26
C GLU A 135 -7.24 -7.91 23.56
N ALA A 136 -7.66 -8.44 24.71
CA ALA A 136 -7.12 -8.04 26.00
C ALA A 136 -5.72 -8.61 26.20
N ASP A 137 -4.82 -7.82 26.80
CA ASP A 137 -3.50 -8.29 27.19
C ASP A 137 -3.64 -9.36 28.29
N PRO A 138 -3.02 -10.53 28.14
CA PRO A 138 -3.14 -11.63 29.11
C PRO A 138 -2.53 -11.30 30.48
N VAL A 139 -1.62 -10.33 30.54
CA VAL A 139 -0.96 -9.87 31.76
C VAL A 139 -1.77 -8.75 32.42
N ASN A 140 -2.36 -7.85 31.63
CA ASN A 140 -3.11 -6.68 32.12
C ASN A 140 -4.49 -6.58 31.45
N PRO A 141 -5.59 -6.99 32.10
CA PRO A 141 -6.92 -7.02 31.48
C PRO A 141 -7.52 -5.64 31.15
N ASP A 142 -6.91 -4.56 31.66
CA ASP A 142 -7.26 -3.18 31.35
C ASP A 142 -6.50 -2.63 30.13
N VAL A 143 -5.58 -3.42 29.56
CA VAL A 143 -4.80 -3.07 28.37
C VAL A 143 -5.29 -3.93 27.21
N TYR A 144 -5.51 -3.31 26.05
CA TYR A 144 -6.03 -3.96 24.86
C TYR A 144 -5.11 -3.72 23.67
N LYS A 145 -5.19 -4.63 22.71
CA LYS A 145 -4.74 -4.45 21.35
C LYS A 145 -5.96 -4.35 20.45
N ILE A 146 -6.03 -3.27 19.68
CA ILE A 146 -7.15 -3.00 18.79
C ILE A 146 -6.62 -2.87 17.37
N ALA A 147 -7.22 -3.60 16.45
CA ALA A 147 -6.98 -3.48 15.02
C ALA A 147 -8.31 -3.41 14.28
N GLY A 148 -8.44 -2.51 13.32
CA GLY A 148 -9.67 -2.36 12.54
C GLY A 148 -9.65 -1.18 11.58
N ALA A 149 -10.77 -0.99 10.89
CA ALA A 149 -10.94 0.11 9.95
C ALA A 149 -11.29 1.42 10.67
N VAL A 150 -10.65 2.53 10.30
CA VAL A 150 -11.01 3.87 10.77
C VAL A 150 -12.27 4.33 10.04
N ILE A 151 -13.34 4.57 10.80
CA ILE A 151 -14.64 5.01 10.27
C ILE A 151 -14.90 6.50 10.50
N ASP A 152 -14.30 7.07 11.54
CA ASP A 152 -14.40 8.50 11.85
C ASP A 152 -13.14 8.96 12.61
N ALA A 153 -12.81 10.25 12.52
CA ALA A 153 -11.67 10.83 13.20
C ALA A 153 -11.89 12.33 13.48
N ASP A 154 -11.54 12.75 14.69
CA ASP A 154 -11.54 14.14 15.11
C ASP A 154 -10.18 14.56 15.70
N ASP A 155 -10.12 15.73 16.31
CA ASP A 155 -8.87 16.25 16.90
C ASP A 155 -8.48 15.54 18.22
N ASN A 156 -9.40 14.80 18.83
CA ASN A 156 -9.23 14.17 20.14
C ASN A 156 -9.12 12.64 20.06
N GLY A 157 -9.47 12.03 18.95
CA GLY A 157 -9.41 10.59 18.79
C GLY A 157 -9.91 10.08 17.44
N ILE A 158 -10.07 8.76 17.39
CA ILE A 158 -10.59 8.04 16.24
C ILE A 158 -11.70 7.09 16.65
N THR A 159 -12.59 6.79 15.72
CA THR A 159 -13.53 5.67 15.84
C THR A 159 -13.08 4.56 14.91
N VAL A 160 -12.89 3.37 15.47
CA VAL A 160 -12.44 2.17 14.77
C VAL A 160 -13.56 1.13 14.79
N GLU A 161 -13.85 0.54 13.64
CA GLU A 161 -14.67 -0.66 13.54
C GLU A 161 -13.78 -1.90 13.69
N ALA A 162 -14.00 -2.68 14.75
CA ALA A 162 -13.32 -3.95 14.98
C ALA A 162 -14.34 -5.02 15.39
N GLU A 163 -14.29 -6.19 14.76
CA GLU A 163 -15.22 -7.31 15.00
C GLU A 163 -16.71 -6.89 14.88
N GLY A 164 -17.01 -5.95 13.99
CA GLY A 164 -18.36 -5.39 13.78
C GLY A 164 -18.86 -4.45 14.90
N THR A 165 -17.98 -4.04 15.81
CA THR A 165 -18.28 -3.09 16.89
C THR A 165 -17.47 -1.80 16.71
N HIS A 166 -18.08 -0.65 17.01
CA HIS A 166 -17.41 0.64 16.93
C HIS A 166 -16.77 1.01 18.27
N TYR A 167 -15.49 1.30 18.24
CA TYR A 167 -14.69 1.69 19.41
C TYR A 167 -14.16 3.10 19.24
N GLN A 168 -14.53 4.00 20.16
CA GLN A 168 -13.96 5.34 20.22
C GLN A 168 -12.67 5.30 21.05
N ILE A 169 -11.55 5.66 20.43
CA ILE A 169 -10.21 5.66 21.02
C ILE A 169 -9.71 7.09 21.06
N ALA A 170 -9.50 7.63 22.25
CA ALA A 170 -8.89 8.94 22.42
C ALA A 170 -7.37 8.91 22.27
N PHE A 171 -6.83 10.02 21.82
CA PHE A 171 -5.40 10.26 21.84
C PHE A 171 -4.93 10.58 23.26
N GLU A 172 -3.90 9.88 23.70
CA GLU A 172 -3.24 10.16 24.97
C GLU A 172 -2.14 11.22 24.79
N GLY A 173 -2.36 12.41 25.36
CA GLY A 173 -1.42 13.53 25.31
C GLY A 173 -1.70 14.55 24.20
N GLU A 174 -0.74 15.44 23.92
CA GLU A 174 -0.92 16.51 22.93
C GLU A 174 -0.88 16.01 21.48
N SER A 175 -0.20 14.89 21.20
CA SER A 175 -0.12 14.32 19.86
C SER A 175 0.21 12.82 19.92
N PRO A 176 -0.58 11.96 19.26
CA PRO A 176 -0.28 10.54 19.20
C PRO A 176 0.93 10.27 18.30
N ALA A 177 1.72 9.26 18.64
CA ALA A 177 2.81 8.79 17.80
C ALA A 177 2.25 7.90 16.69
N VAL A 178 2.35 8.35 15.45
CA VAL A 178 1.85 7.65 14.27
C VAL A 178 3.02 7.04 13.49
N THR A 179 2.94 5.74 13.26
CA THR A 179 3.79 5.03 12.31
C THR A 179 2.91 4.47 11.21
N PHE A 180 3.45 4.23 10.04
CA PHE A 180 2.72 3.55 8.98
C PHE A 180 3.51 2.39 8.39
N GLU A 181 2.77 1.48 7.79
CA GLU A 181 3.24 0.33 7.05
C GLU A 181 2.50 0.29 5.71
N SER A 182 3.23 0.34 4.60
CA SER A 182 2.66 0.32 3.25
C SER A 182 3.13 -0.90 2.49
N THR A 183 2.21 -1.55 1.79
CA THR A 183 2.55 -2.62 0.82
C THR A 183 2.72 -2.10 -0.60
N GLU A 184 2.54 -0.80 -0.82
CA GLU A 184 2.58 -0.17 -2.13
C GLU A 184 3.98 0.41 -2.43
N PRO A 185 4.62 0.01 -3.56
CA PRO A 185 5.94 0.51 -3.95
C PRO A 185 6.02 2.01 -4.23
N GLU A 186 4.88 2.68 -4.42
CA GLU A 186 4.83 4.13 -4.68
C GLU A 186 5.08 4.98 -3.43
N HIS A 187 4.94 4.40 -2.24
CA HIS A 187 5.32 5.07 -0.99
C HIS A 187 6.82 4.98 -0.68
N ALA A 188 7.59 4.26 -1.50
CA ALA A 188 9.04 4.19 -1.36
C ALA A 188 9.70 5.47 -1.92
N VAL A 189 10.50 6.14 -1.09
CA VAL A 189 11.16 7.40 -1.45
C VAL A 189 12.63 7.15 -1.80
N VAL A 190 13.12 7.88 -2.81
CA VAL A 190 14.55 7.85 -3.17
C VAL A 190 15.39 8.37 -2.00
N GLY A 191 16.47 7.67 -1.69
CA GLY A 191 17.36 7.92 -0.56
C GLY A 191 16.98 7.14 0.71
N SER A 192 15.83 6.46 0.75
CA SER A 192 15.43 5.66 1.91
C SER A 192 16.27 4.40 2.05
N THR A 193 16.49 3.98 3.29
CA THR A 193 17.20 2.74 3.62
C THR A 193 16.33 1.54 3.21
N VAL A 194 16.95 0.53 2.60
CA VAL A 194 16.28 -0.70 2.18
C VAL A 194 17.05 -1.92 2.64
N GLU A 195 16.30 -2.90 3.13
CA GLU A 195 16.77 -4.25 3.46
C GLU A 195 16.09 -5.25 2.51
N VAL A 196 16.89 -6.04 1.81
CA VAL A 196 16.41 -7.06 0.88
C VAL A 196 16.85 -8.42 1.40
N GLU A 197 15.88 -9.27 1.69
CA GLU A 197 16.12 -10.65 2.07
C GLU A 197 15.75 -11.57 0.91
N GLY A 198 16.63 -12.51 0.62
CA GLY A 198 16.46 -13.38 -0.53
C GLY A 198 17.30 -14.64 -0.44
N VAL A 199 17.30 -15.37 -1.55
CA VAL A 199 18.04 -16.62 -1.67
C VAL A 199 18.79 -16.62 -2.99
N THR A 200 20.07 -16.94 -2.94
CA THR A 200 20.88 -17.14 -4.14
C THR A 200 20.69 -18.56 -4.67
N LYS A 201 20.18 -18.68 -5.90
CA LYS A 201 19.95 -19.94 -6.61
C LYS A 201 20.63 -19.88 -7.97
N ALA A 202 21.49 -20.86 -8.26
CA ALA A 202 22.25 -20.94 -9.51
C ALA A 202 23.00 -19.62 -9.86
N GLY A 203 23.63 -19.01 -8.84
CA GLY A 203 24.39 -17.76 -8.99
C GLY A 203 23.53 -16.50 -9.20
N LYS A 204 22.21 -16.59 -9.07
CA LYS A 204 21.29 -15.44 -9.15
C LYS A 204 20.58 -15.22 -7.82
N PHE A 205 20.64 -13.98 -7.33
CA PHE A 205 19.92 -13.56 -6.14
C PHE A 205 18.42 -13.41 -6.45
N HIS A 206 17.57 -14.07 -5.67
CA HIS A 206 16.11 -13.97 -5.80
C HIS A 206 15.54 -13.30 -4.53
N PRO A 207 15.01 -12.08 -4.63
CA PRO A 207 14.43 -11.38 -3.49
C PRO A 207 13.12 -12.05 -3.05
N ASN A 208 13.00 -12.33 -1.75
CA ASN A 208 11.79 -12.84 -1.13
C ASN A 208 11.04 -11.72 -0.38
N SER A 209 11.79 -10.89 0.34
CA SER A 209 11.28 -9.79 1.15
C SER A 209 12.08 -8.52 0.90
N ILE A 210 11.40 -7.38 0.88
CA ILE A 210 11.99 -6.05 0.74
C ILE A 210 11.32 -5.16 1.78
N SER A 211 12.12 -4.67 2.73
CA SER A 211 11.69 -3.72 3.74
C SER A 211 12.36 -2.37 3.47
N VAL A 212 11.57 -1.31 3.36
CA VAL A 212 12.04 0.06 3.14
C VAL A 212 11.74 0.87 4.39
N THR A 213 12.71 1.59 4.93
CA THR A 213 12.53 2.48 6.07
C THR A 213 12.71 3.93 5.61
N LEU A 214 11.66 4.74 5.74
CA LEU A 214 11.72 6.16 5.45
C LEU A 214 12.33 6.94 6.62
N ASP A 215 13.39 7.69 6.35
CA ASP A 215 13.99 8.59 7.34
C ASP A 215 13.16 9.87 7.53
N LYS A 216 12.46 10.29 6.48
CA LYS A 216 11.60 11.48 6.50
C LYS A 216 10.16 11.07 6.79
N PRO A 217 9.46 11.79 7.68
CA PRO A 217 8.03 11.59 7.87
C PRO A 217 7.28 11.77 6.55
N LEU A 218 6.31 10.90 6.29
CA LEU A 218 5.45 10.99 5.12
C LEU A 218 4.10 11.53 5.58
N SER A 219 3.66 12.67 5.06
CA SER A 219 2.32 13.20 5.36
C SER A 219 1.25 12.40 4.60
N ALA A 220 0.02 12.38 5.12
CA ALA A 220 -1.06 11.69 4.43
C ALA A 220 -1.34 12.30 3.05
N ASN A 221 -1.28 13.64 2.95
CA ASN A 221 -1.44 14.32 1.68
C ASN A 221 -0.43 13.85 0.62
N ASP A 222 0.83 13.63 1.00
CA ASP A 222 1.86 13.15 0.06
C ASP A 222 1.67 11.67 -0.32
N ALA A 223 1.26 10.84 0.64
CA ALA A 223 0.95 9.43 0.41
C ALA A 223 -0.21 9.31 -0.60
N PHE A 224 -1.32 10.00 -0.36
CA PHE A 224 -2.53 9.88 -1.18
C PHE A 224 -2.48 10.69 -2.49
N ALA A 225 -1.71 11.79 -2.56
CA ALA A 225 -1.54 12.54 -3.82
C ALA A 225 -0.82 11.74 -4.91
N SER A 226 -0.10 10.68 -4.53
CA SER A 226 0.65 9.82 -5.43
C SER A 226 -0.25 8.87 -6.22
N GLY A 227 -1.35 8.40 -5.62
CA GLY A 227 -2.31 7.48 -6.25
C GLY A 227 -3.21 8.12 -7.30
N ASP A 228 -3.54 9.41 -7.15
CA ASP A 228 -4.45 10.13 -8.05
C ASP A 228 -3.79 10.65 -9.32
N LYS A 229 -2.46 10.61 -9.40
CA LYS A 229 -1.74 10.88 -10.67
C LYS A 229 -1.92 9.70 -11.60
N LYS A 230 -3.13 9.59 -12.19
CA LYS A 230 -3.40 8.83 -13.41
C LYS A 230 -2.20 9.03 -14.33
N ALA A 231 -1.45 7.95 -14.55
CA ALA A 231 -0.32 7.91 -15.47
C ALA A 231 -0.70 8.71 -16.72
N PRO A 232 0.15 9.65 -17.20
CA PRO A 232 -0.20 10.50 -18.32
C PRO A 232 -0.68 9.60 -19.44
N LYS A 233 -1.98 9.71 -19.75
CA LYS A 233 -2.66 8.95 -20.79
C LYS A 233 -1.82 9.15 -22.04
N SER A 234 -0.99 8.17 -22.36
CA SER A 234 -0.06 8.27 -23.48
C SER A 234 -0.93 8.58 -24.67
N LYS A 235 -0.78 9.79 -25.23
CA LYS A 235 -1.45 10.16 -26.47
C LYS A 235 -0.95 9.14 -27.48
N ALA A 236 -1.74 8.10 -27.70
CA ALA A 236 -1.57 7.20 -28.83
C ALA A 236 -1.41 8.14 -30.02
N LYS A 237 -0.22 8.13 -30.63
CA LYS A 237 0.00 8.79 -31.91
C LYS A 237 -1.01 8.15 -32.84
N THR A 238 -2.10 8.87 -33.12
CA THR A 238 -3.04 8.54 -34.16
C THR A 238 -2.21 8.29 -35.41
N ALA A 239 -2.15 7.02 -35.82
CA ALA A 239 -1.50 6.64 -37.05
C ALA A 239 -2.12 7.50 -38.15
N LYS A 240 -1.28 8.31 -38.78
CA LYS A 240 -1.60 9.19 -39.89
C LYS A 240 -2.14 8.28 -41.01
N LYS A 241 -3.48 8.23 -41.13
CA LYS A 241 -4.19 7.53 -42.20
C LYS A 241 -3.73 8.17 -43.52
N THR A 242 -3.00 7.41 -44.33
CA THR A 242 -2.66 7.79 -45.70
C THR A 242 -3.97 7.93 -46.51
N PRO A 243 -4.17 9.02 -47.27
CA PRO A 243 -5.36 9.18 -48.10
C PRO A 243 -5.22 8.29 -49.35
N THR A 244 -6.04 7.24 -49.44
CA THR A 244 -6.21 6.49 -50.69
C THR A 244 -7.33 7.16 -51.48
N LYS A 245 -6.97 7.77 -52.60
CA LYS A 245 -7.85 8.39 -53.60
C LYS A 245 -8.11 7.38 -54.72
N ALA A 246 -9.37 7.04 -54.96
CA ALA A 246 -10.00 6.64 -56.24
C ALA A 246 -11.27 5.84 -55.93
N ASP A 247 -12.35 5.80 -56.70
CA ASP A 247 -12.99 6.64 -57.73
C ASP A 247 -14.24 5.81 -58.13
N ARG A 248 -15.41 6.43 -58.30
CA ARG A 248 -16.70 5.89 -58.84
C ARG A 248 -17.35 4.72 -58.06
N GLY A 249 -18.66 4.67 -57.80
CA GLY A 249 -19.83 5.35 -58.34
C GLY A 249 -20.99 4.34 -58.25
N GLY A 250 -22.19 4.77 -57.85
CA GLY A 250 -23.35 3.89 -57.81
C GLY A 250 -24.47 4.36 -56.89
N ASP A 251 -25.39 5.13 -57.47
CA ASP A 251 -26.68 5.52 -56.93
C ASP A 251 -27.55 4.33 -56.46
N LYS A 252 -28.18 4.45 -55.28
CA LYS A 252 -29.65 4.52 -55.17
C LYS A 252 -30.13 4.76 -53.72
N PRO A 253 -31.26 5.45 -53.53
CA PRO A 253 -31.83 5.76 -52.22
C PRO A 253 -32.85 4.71 -51.78
N THR A 254 -33.07 4.61 -50.48
CA THR A 254 -34.37 4.15 -49.95
C THR A 254 -34.62 4.93 -48.66
N GLU A 255 -35.63 5.81 -48.75
CA GLU A 255 -36.38 6.33 -47.63
C GLU A 255 -37.04 5.15 -46.89
N ASP A 256 -37.26 5.30 -45.59
CA ASP A 256 -38.61 5.45 -45.03
C ASP A 256 -38.72 4.86 -43.62
N GLY A 257 -39.37 5.65 -42.75
CA GLY A 257 -40.34 5.16 -41.78
C GLY A 257 -39.82 4.51 -40.50
N GLY A 258 -39.98 5.20 -39.37
CA GLY A 258 -39.84 4.54 -38.08
C GLY A 258 -39.99 5.39 -36.82
N GLU A 259 -40.88 6.38 -36.80
CA GLU A 259 -41.47 6.87 -35.54
C GLU A 259 -42.07 5.69 -34.78
N ASN A 260 -41.74 5.51 -33.49
CA ASN A 260 -42.69 4.86 -32.59
C ASN A 260 -42.58 5.34 -31.15
N ALA A 261 -43.63 6.08 -30.78
CA ALA A 261 -44.42 6.00 -29.56
C ALA A 261 -43.74 6.11 -28.18
N LYS A 262 -44.07 7.24 -27.56
CA LYS A 262 -44.48 7.36 -26.16
C LYS A 262 -45.29 6.15 -25.69
N THR A 263 -44.95 5.63 -24.51
CA THR A 263 -45.93 5.06 -23.58
C THR A 263 -45.77 5.72 -22.22
N ASN A 264 -46.84 6.39 -21.81
CA ASN A 264 -47.08 6.81 -20.44
C ASN A 264 -47.22 5.59 -19.55
N SER A 265 -46.70 5.68 -18.33
CA SER A 265 -47.45 5.26 -17.14
C SER A 265 -46.88 5.98 -15.92
N ALA A 266 -47.64 6.96 -15.45
CA ALA A 266 -47.83 7.18 -14.02
C ALA A 266 -48.16 5.81 -13.37
N ASP A 267 -47.87 5.53 -12.10
CA ASP A 267 -48.52 6.16 -10.94
C ASP A 267 -48.04 5.38 -9.67
N PRO A 268 -48.63 5.51 -8.47
CA PRO A 268 -48.05 6.27 -7.36
C PRO A 268 -47.95 5.47 -6.06
N PHE A 269 -46.80 5.45 -5.39
CA PHE A 269 -46.77 5.12 -3.95
C PHE A 269 -46.12 6.25 -3.17
N ASN A 270 -46.94 7.28 -3.04
CA ASN A 270 -46.94 8.26 -1.97
C ASN A 270 -47.63 7.60 -0.76
N VAL A 271 -46.87 7.26 0.29
CA VAL A 271 -47.37 6.96 1.64
C VAL A 271 -46.41 7.70 2.56
N LEU A 272 -46.65 8.97 2.89
CA LEU A 272 -47.48 9.46 4.00
C LEU A 272 -47.21 8.77 5.35
N GLY A 273 -46.51 9.52 6.20
CA GLY A 273 -46.35 9.31 7.65
C GLY A 273 -45.18 10.18 8.12
N GLY A 274 -45.34 11.42 8.59
CA GLY A 274 -46.47 12.01 9.29
C GLY A 274 -46.30 11.79 10.80
N GLY A 275 -45.67 12.75 11.48
CA GLY A 275 -45.39 12.79 12.92
C GLY A 275 -44.24 13.76 13.14
N GLU A 276 -44.43 15.07 13.27
CA GLU A 276 -45.29 15.81 14.22
C GLU A 276 -44.88 15.57 15.68
N GLY A 277 -44.34 16.61 16.31
CA GLY A 277 -44.20 16.72 17.76
C GLY A 277 -42.79 17.02 18.24
N GLY A 278 -42.52 18.28 18.62
CA GLY A 278 -41.37 18.55 19.49
C GLY A 278 -40.81 19.97 19.52
N ASP A 279 -41.65 20.99 19.56
CA ASP A 279 -41.25 22.32 20.05
C ASP A 279 -40.72 22.22 21.49
N SER A 280 -39.46 22.56 21.69
CA SER A 280 -39.03 23.07 23.00
C SER A 280 -37.96 24.15 22.81
N LYS A 281 -38.47 25.39 22.73
CA LYS A 281 -37.76 26.60 23.14
C LYS A 281 -37.20 26.41 24.54
N LYS A 282 -35.92 26.71 24.74
CA LYS A 282 -35.48 27.30 26.00
C LYS A 282 -34.35 28.28 25.77
N ASP A 283 -34.77 29.54 25.82
CA ASP A 283 -33.93 30.72 26.03
C ASP A 283 -33.05 30.56 27.27
N SER A 284 -31.77 30.93 27.15
CA SER A 284 -30.92 31.58 28.17
C SER A 284 -29.46 31.39 27.77
N LYS A 285 -28.52 32.32 27.94
CA LYS A 285 -28.53 33.70 28.39
C LYS A 285 -27.15 34.25 28.05
N LYS A 286 -27.17 35.43 27.47
CA LYS A 286 -26.09 36.41 27.30
C LYS A 286 -25.11 36.42 28.49
N GLY A 287 -23.82 36.25 28.22
CA GLY A 287 -22.74 36.39 29.20
C GLY A 287 -21.52 37.02 28.54
N ASP A 288 -21.22 38.24 28.97
CA ASP A 288 -20.22 39.17 28.45
C ASP A 288 -18.75 38.74 28.62
N LYS A 289 -17.93 39.25 27.69
CA LYS A 289 -16.54 39.74 27.81
C LYS A 289 -15.73 39.35 29.07
N ALA A 290 -14.58 38.72 28.85
CA ALA A 290 -13.33 39.19 29.45
C ALA A 290 -12.10 38.74 28.64
N LYS A 291 -11.39 39.75 28.13
CA LYS A 291 -10.09 39.71 27.48
C LYS A 291 -9.03 39.79 28.59
N SER A 292 -8.18 38.78 28.74
CA SER A 292 -6.96 38.92 29.55
C SER A 292 -5.82 38.05 29.02
N THR A 293 -4.98 38.66 28.20
CA THR A 293 -3.60 38.24 27.94
C THR A 293 -2.72 38.53 29.16
N PRO A 294 -1.91 37.58 29.67
CA PRO A 294 -0.78 37.91 30.52
C PRO A 294 0.51 38.05 29.70
N LYS A 295 1.31 39.00 30.18
CA LYS A 295 2.57 39.52 29.63
C LYS A 295 3.65 38.45 29.41
N LYS A 296 4.31 38.60 28.25
CA LYS A 296 5.67 38.14 27.95
C LYS A 296 6.64 38.67 29.03
N LYS A 297 7.23 37.79 29.84
CA LYS A 297 8.37 38.14 30.70
C LYS A 297 9.64 37.92 29.88
N LYS A 298 10.29 39.02 29.49
CA LYS A 298 11.70 39.01 29.06
C LYS A 298 12.55 38.79 30.30
N THR A 299 13.44 37.81 30.25
CA THR A 299 14.63 37.76 31.09
C THR A 299 15.80 37.84 30.14
N ASP A 300 16.32 39.06 30.01
CA ASP A 300 17.66 39.31 29.50
C ASP A 300 18.61 38.80 30.59
N GLY A 301 19.37 37.76 30.26
CA GLY A 301 20.42 37.19 31.09
C GLY A 301 21.76 37.48 30.44
N ASP A 302 22.21 38.73 30.60
CA ASP A 302 23.60 39.13 30.47
C ASP A 302 24.39 38.53 31.64
N SER A 303 25.38 37.71 31.34
CA SER A 303 26.52 37.51 32.22
C SER A 303 27.72 37.08 31.40
N ASP A 304 28.47 38.09 30.93
CA ASP A 304 29.92 38.05 30.95
C ASP A 304 30.41 37.51 32.31
N MET A 305 31.32 36.52 32.29
CA MET A 305 32.53 36.48 33.12
C MET A 305 33.30 35.16 32.90
N ASN A 306 34.54 35.33 32.43
CA ASN A 306 35.68 34.38 32.32
C ASN A 306 35.66 33.30 31.24
#